data_AF-A0A2B7WGE3-F1
#
_entry.id   AF-A0A2B7WGE3-F1
#
_cell.length_a   1.000
_cell.length_b   1.000
_cell.length_c   1.000
_cell.angle_alpha   90.00
_cell.angle_beta   90.00
_cell.angle_gamma   90.00
#
_symmetry.space_group_name_H-M   'P 1'
#
loop_
_entity.id
_entity.type
_entity.pdbx_description
1 polymer ?
#
loop_
_entity_poly.entity_id
_entity_poly.type
_entity_poly.pdbx_seq_one_letter_code
_entity_poly.pdbx_strand_id
1 'polypeptide(L)'
;MAADQGYIIIARENNKSPPPELFDKLTDYIGKHAFEFKRRLTLEHTGGDKIDGGQASRELLNHKVDFSAKELDSFFRPVLGDSFNEAKKSEPEVVFFAENPTQQPRYPAGPRRSSVYIWCSATDEELHDGNGLFRIVEGSHIKLRGEIDGIDPTPIRLKPYEILIMSADLIIQYPQGGGGVAIVMRVDRHW
;
A
#
# COMPACT_ATOMS: atom_id res chain seq x y z
N MET A 1 5.53 -19.66 1.68
CA MET A 1 6.49 -18.58 1.99
C MET A 1 5.78 -17.22 1.94
N ALA A 2 5.40 -16.70 0.77
CA ALA A 2 4.60 -15.47 0.63
C ALA A 2 3.11 -15.62 1.02
N ALA A 3 2.47 -16.68 0.53
CA ALA A 3 1.05 -16.96 0.78
C ALA A 3 0.72 -17.14 2.28
N ASP A 4 1.70 -17.60 3.06
CA ASP A 4 1.55 -17.83 4.50
C ASP A 4 1.63 -16.52 5.30
N GLN A 5 2.37 -15.52 4.80
CA GLN A 5 2.46 -14.19 5.39
C GLN A 5 1.30 -13.28 5.00
N GLY A 6 0.71 -13.52 3.82
CA GLY A 6 -0.42 -12.74 3.27
C GLY A 6 0.00 -11.48 2.51
N TYR A 7 1.31 -11.23 2.38
CA TYR A 7 1.87 -10.14 1.60
C TYR A 7 3.22 -10.54 0.97
N ILE A 8 3.66 -9.75 0.00
CA ILE A 8 5.02 -9.78 -0.57
C ILE A 8 5.53 -8.37 -0.80
N ILE A 9 6.86 -8.22 -0.76
CA ILE A 9 7.55 -7.00 -1.19
C ILE A 9 8.40 -7.37 -2.39
N ILE A 10 8.20 -6.67 -3.50
CA ILE A 10 9.01 -6.80 -4.70
C ILE A 10 9.80 -5.54 -4.95
N ALA A 11 10.92 -5.67 -5.64
CA ALA A 11 11.67 -4.54 -6.15
C ALA A 11 11.34 -4.29 -7.63
N ARG A 12 11.34 -3.01 -8.01
CA ARG A 12 11.36 -2.59 -9.42
C ARG A 12 12.62 -3.09 -10.11
N GLU A 13 12.57 -3.17 -11.43
CA GLU A 13 13.69 -3.63 -12.25
C GLU A 13 15.02 -2.92 -11.89
N ASN A 14 16.07 -3.71 -11.65
CA ASN A 14 17.41 -3.26 -11.26
C ASN A 14 17.52 -2.58 -9.86
N ASN A 15 16.51 -2.71 -8.99
CA ASN A 15 16.49 -2.10 -7.64
C ASN A 15 16.70 -0.57 -7.66
N LYS A 16 16.20 0.11 -8.71
CA LYS A 16 16.34 1.56 -8.88
C LYS A 16 15.02 2.27 -8.58
N SER A 17 15.13 3.39 -7.87
CA SER A 17 13.99 4.28 -7.66
C SER A 17 13.47 4.78 -9.01
N PRO A 18 12.15 5.04 -9.11
CA PRO A 18 11.62 5.81 -10.22
C PRO A 18 12.39 7.12 -10.40
N PRO A 19 12.50 7.62 -11.65
CA PRO A 19 13.18 8.87 -11.91
C PRO A 19 12.43 10.05 -11.25
N PRO A 20 13.13 11.08 -10.71
CA PRO A 20 12.55 12.21 -9.99
C PRO A 20 11.34 12.86 -10.68
N GLU A 21 11.38 12.93 -12.01
CA GLU A 21 10.36 13.56 -12.84
C GLU A 21 8.98 12.89 -12.70
N LEU A 22 8.91 11.61 -12.34
CA LEU A 22 7.63 10.95 -12.08
C LEU A 22 7.00 11.39 -10.75
N PHE A 23 7.82 11.67 -9.73
CA PHE A 23 7.34 12.22 -8.46
C PHE A 23 6.93 13.69 -8.63
N ASP A 24 7.68 14.45 -9.42
CA ASP A 24 7.36 15.86 -9.73
C ASP A 24 6.02 15.99 -10.45
N LYS A 25 5.75 15.14 -11.47
CA LYS A 25 4.46 15.11 -12.16
C LYS A 25 3.29 14.88 -11.22
N LEU A 26 3.46 14.02 -10.22
CA LEU A 26 2.43 13.73 -9.23
C LEU A 26 2.19 14.96 -8.34
N THR A 27 3.26 15.56 -7.86
CA THR A 27 3.23 16.76 -7.03
C THR A 27 2.61 17.94 -7.78
N ASP A 28 2.94 18.10 -9.06
CA ASP A 28 2.40 19.17 -9.92
C ASP A 28 0.91 18.95 -10.22
N TYR A 29 0.47 17.71 -10.44
CA TYR A 29 -0.95 17.38 -10.63
C TYR A 29 -1.79 17.76 -9.40
N ILE A 30 -1.30 17.42 -8.20
CA ILE A 30 -1.98 17.73 -6.93
C ILE A 30 -1.86 19.23 -6.59
N GLY A 31 -0.77 19.85 -7.03
CA GLY A 31 -0.34 21.20 -6.67
C GLY A 31 0.56 21.18 -5.44
N LYS A 32 1.77 21.74 -5.59
CA LYS A 32 2.84 21.74 -4.55
C LYS A 32 2.37 22.17 -3.17
N HIS A 33 1.60 23.26 -3.09
CA HIS A 33 1.09 23.75 -1.81
C HIS A 33 0.10 22.76 -1.18
N ALA A 34 -0.81 22.19 -1.97
CA ALA A 34 -1.78 21.21 -1.49
C ALA A 34 -1.09 19.91 -1.07
N PHE A 35 -0.06 19.48 -1.80
CA PHE A 35 0.76 18.32 -1.48
C PHE A 35 1.44 18.47 -0.11
N GLU A 36 2.18 19.56 0.09
CA GLU A 36 2.85 19.85 1.36
C GLU A 36 1.89 20.06 2.53
N PHE A 37 0.75 20.72 2.27
CA PHE A 37 -0.29 20.89 3.26
C PHE A 37 -0.85 19.52 3.71
N LYS A 38 -1.18 18.63 2.77
CA LYS A 38 -1.74 17.31 3.06
C LYS A 38 -0.77 16.41 3.83
N ARG A 39 0.54 16.50 3.57
CA ARG A 39 1.57 15.78 4.35
C ARG A 39 1.57 16.16 5.83
N ARG A 40 1.19 17.40 6.16
CA ARG A 40 1.22 17.91 7.54
C ARG A 40 -0.14 17.86 8.22
N LEU A 41 -1.14 17.24 7.58
CA LEU A 41 -2.45 17.11 8.18
C LEU A 41 -2.39 16.19 9.39
N THR A 42 -2.99 16.65 10.48
CA THR A 42 -3.45 15.81 11.58
C THR A 42 -4.92 15.56 11.34
N LEU A 43 -5.33 14.29 11.40
CA LEU A 43 -6.72 13.90 11.20
C LEU A 43 -7.26 13.21 12.44
N GLU A 44 -8.49 13.54 12.84
CA GLU A 44 -9.19 12.83 13.93
C GLU A 44 -9.66 11.44 13.49
N HIS A 45 -9.71 11.18 12.19
CA HIS A 45 -10.15 9.91 11.61
C HIS A 45 -8.99 9.10 10.98
N THR A 46 -9.18 7.79 10.97
CA THR A 46 -8.17 6.75 10.71
C THR A 46 -7.48 6.84 9.35
N GLY A 47 -6.19 6.46 9.32
CA GLY A 47 -5.48 6.12 8.10
C GLY A 47 -4.86 7.32 7.41
N GLY A 48 -5.34 7.62 6.20
CA GLY A 48 -4.82 8.72 5.38
C GLY A 48 -5.87 9.29 4.46
N ASP A 49 -5.65 10.53 4.03
CA ASP A 49 -6.49 11.19 3.05
C ASP A 49 -6.16 10.64 1.65
N LYS A 50 -7.21 10.24 0.92
CA LYS A 50 -7.06 9.67 -0.42
C LYS A 50 -7.53 10.66 -1.45
N ILE A 51 -6.68 10.92 -2.45
CA ILE A 51 -7.02 11.78 -3.56
C ILE A 51 -6.62 11.15 -4.89
N ASP A 52 -7.25 11.63 -5.95
CA ASP A 52 -6.80 11.34 -7.31
C ASP A 52 -5.43 12.00 -7.55
N GLY A 53 -4.48 11.23 -8.06
CA GLY A 53 -3.18 11.73 -8.52
C GLY A 53 -3.02 11.60 -10.04
N GLY A 54 -4.12 11.37 -10.75
CA GLY A 54 -4.21 11.30 -12.20
C GLY A 54 -3.31 10.24 -12.82
N GLN A 55 -2.94 10.48 -14.08
CA GLN A 55 -2.07 9.59 -14.84
C GLN A 55 -0.70 9.41 -14.20
N ALA A 56 -0.20 10.40 -13.45
CA ALA A 56 1.08 10.31 -12.74
C ALA A 56 1.09 9.17 -11.71
N SER A 57 -0.04 8.93 -11.02
CA SER A 57 -0.14 7.83 -10.07
C SER A 57 0.00 6.47 -10.76
N ARG A 58 -0.64 6.33 -11.92
CA ARG A 58 -0.55 5.11 -12.73
C ARG A 58 0.85 4.90 -13.28
N GLU A 59 1.48 5.95 -13.82
CA GLU A 59 2.85 5.88 -14.33
C GLU A 59 3.83 5.45 -13.23
N LEU A 60 3.73 6.05 -12.04
CA LEU A 60 4.63 5.75 -10.93
C LEU A 60 4.42 4.32 -10.39
N LEU A 61 3.18 3.87 -10.21
CA LEU A 61 2.90 2.51 -9.73
C LEU A 61 3.43 1.45 -10.71
N ASN A 62 3.24 1.64 -12.02
CA ASN A 62 3.62 0.65 -13.04
C ASN A 62 5.06 0.78 -13.53
N HIS A 63 5.83 1.78 -13.09
CA HIS A 63 7.19 2.02 -13.59
C HIS A 63 8.11 0.82 -13.34
N LYS A 64 8.48 0.11 -14.42
CA LYS A 64 9.41 -1.03 -14.43
C LYS A 64 9.00 -2.16 -13.47
N VAL A 65 7.72 -2.50 -13.51
CA VAL A 65 7.15 -3.62 -12.76
C VAL A 65 6.37 -4.48 -13.75
N ASP A 66 6.64 -5.78 -13.73
CA ASP A 66 5.83 -6.75 -14.45
C ASP A 66 4.92 -7.48 -13.46
N PHE A 67 3.70 -6.98 -13.28
CA PHE A 67 2.70 -7.63 -12.44
C PHE A 67 2.22 -8.99 -12.99
N SER A 68 2.57 -9.33 -14.23
CA SER A 68 2.26 -10.62 -14.86
C SER A 68 3.34 -11.68 -14.64
N ALA A 69 4.43 -11.34 -13.95
CA ALA A 69 5.48 -12.29 -13.62
C ALA A 69 4.91 -13.52 -12.90
N LYS A 70 5.39 -14.72 -13.28
CA LYS A 70 4.92 -16.00 -12.74
C LYS A 70 4.98 -16.09 -11.21
N GLU A 71 5.98 -15.46 -10.61
CA GLU A 71 6.13 -15.38 -9.15
C GLU A 71 4.96 -14.62 -8.52
N LEU A 72 4.53 -13.51 -9.13
CA LEU A 72 3.39 -12.73 -8.66
C LEU A 72 2.06 -13.42 -8.89
N ASP A 73 1.93 -14.15 -10.01
CA ASP A 73 0.74 -14.95 -10.28
C ASP A 73 0.51 -16.01 -9.18
N SER A 74 1.58 -16.54 -8.60
CA SER A 74 1.51 -17.46 -7.45
C SER A 74 1.00 -16.81 -6.15
N PHE A 75 1.04 -15.48 -6.06
CA PHE A 75 0.44 -14.71 -4.97
C PHE A 75 -1.00 -14.29 -5.29
N PHE A 76 -1.24 -13.77 -6.50
CA PHE A 76 -2.55 -13.26 -6.89
C PHE A 76 -3.61 -14.36 -6.96
N ARG A 77 -3.32 -15.51 -7.58
CA ARG A 77 -4.31 -16.58 -7.78
C ARG A 77 -4.89 -17.13 -6.48
N PRO A 78 -4.10 -17.45 -5.43
CA PRO A 78 -4.67 -17.90 -4.16
C PRO A 78 -5.56 -16.86 -3.48
N VAL A 79 -5.28 -15.56 -3.62
CA VAL A 79 -6.03 -14.50 -2.93
C VAL A 79 -7.26 -14.07 -3.73
N LEU A 80 -7.08 -13.80 -5.02
CA LEU A 80 -8.12 -13.28 -5.92
C LEU A 80 -8.96 -14.39 -6.56
N GLY A 81 -8.39 -15.59 -6.73
CA GLY A 81 -8.95 -16.63 -7.61
C GLY A 81 -8.57 -16.46 -9.09
N ASP A 82 -7.96 -15.34 -9.45
CA ASP A 82 -7.58 -14.95 -10.81
C ASP A 82 -6.12 -14.47 -10.87
N SER A 83 -5.56 -14.36 -12.08
CA SER A 83 -4.30 -13.64 -12.30
C SER A 83 -4.49 -12.13 -12.18
N PHE A 84 -3.41 -11.38 -11.95
CA PHE A 84 -3.47 -9.91 -11.96
C PHE A 84 -4.03 -9.37 -13.28
N ASN A 85 -3.68 -9.97 -14.42
CA ASN A 85 -4.12 -9.50 -15.74
C ASN A 85 -5.64 -9.60 -15.92
N GLU A 86 -6.24 -10.69 -15.43
CA GLU A 86 -7.67 -10.95 -15.51
C GLU A 86 -8.48 -10.18 -14.46
N ALA A 87 -7.87 -9.87 -13.32
CA ALA A 87 -8.54 -9.22 -12.20
C ALA A 87 -8.99 -7.77 -12.52
N LYS A 88 -10.05 -7.33 -11.83
CA LYS A 88 -10.55 -5.95 -11.89
C LYS A 88 -9.64 -5.04 -11.08
N LYS A 89 -9.28 -3.87 -11.62
CA LYS A 89 -8.34 -2.92 -11.00
C LYS A 89 -9.05 -1.60 -10.73
N SER A 90 -8.83 -1.01 -9.56
CA SER A 90 -9.22 0.38 -9.30
C SER A 90 -8.25 1.32 -9.99
N GLU A 91 -8.64 2.59 -10.10
CA GLU A 91 -7.65 3.63 -10.35
C GLU A 91 -6.67 3.72 -9.17
N PRO A 92 -5.36 3.94 -9.43
CA PRO A 92 -4.41 4.24 -8.37
C PRO A 92 -4.71 5.60 -7.72
N GLU A 93 -4.76 5.62 -6.39
CA GLU A 93 -5.00 6.80 -5.57
C GLU A 93 -3.73 7.18 -4.80
N VAL A 94 -3.58 8.46 -4.48
CA VAL A 94 -2.52 8.95 -3.59
C VAL A 94 -3.06 9.01 -2.17
N VAL A 95 -2.34 8.40 -1.24
CA VAL A 95 -2.66 8.37 0.19
C VAL A 95 -1.66 9.23 0.93
N PHE A 96 -2.16 10.26 1.61
CA PHE A 96 -1.39 11.06 2.56
C PHE A 96 -1.64 10.52 3.96
N PHE A 97 -0.64 9.89 4.57
CA PHE A 97 -0.78 9.41 5.94
C PHE A 97 -0.75 10.61 6.88
N ALA A 98 -1.88 10.84 7.55
CA ALA A 98 -2.00 11.91 8.51
C ALA A 98 -1.37 11.50 9.84
N GLU A 99 -0.90 12.48 10.59
CA GLU A 99 -0.58 12.25 11.99
C GLU A 99 -1.88 11.93 12.73
N ASN A 100 -1.80 10.94 13.61
CA ASN A 100 -2.93 10.49 14.39
C ASN A 100 -2.55 10.45 15.87
N PRO A 101 -3.14 11.32 16.71
CA PRO A 101 -2.78 11.40 18.12
C PRO A 101 -3.13 10.13 18.90
N THR A 102 -4.01 9.28 18.38
CA THR A 102 -4.43 8.03 19.03
C THR A 102 -3.98 6.81 18.26
N GLN A 103 -3.30 5.86 18.91
CA GLN A 103 -3.00 4.58 18.27
C GLN A 103 -4.31 3.85 17.96
N GLN A 104 -4.49 3.44 16.71
CA GLN A 104 -5.73 2.80 16.28
C GLN A 104 -5.77 1.32 16.69
N PRO A 105 -6.98 0.76 16.89
CA PRO A 105 -7.14 -0.68 17.02
C PRO A 105 -6.69 -1.38 15.74
N ARG A 106 -6.51 -2.69 15.84
CA ARG A 106 -6.19 -3.55 14.70
C ARG A 106 -7.45 -3.81 13.86
N TYR A 107 -7.34 -3.75 12.54
CA TYR A 107 -8.45 -4.03 11.62
C TYR A 107 -7.99 -4.60 10.27
N PRO A 108 -8.88 -5.26 9.50
CA PRO A 108 -8.56 -5.74 8.16
C PRO A 108 -8.13 -4.61 7.22
N ALA A 109 -7.11 -4.86 6.39
CA ALA A 109 -6.55 -3.90 5.44
C ALA A 109 -7.57 -3.42 4.41
N GLY A 110 -8.57 -4.24 4.10
CA GLY A 110 -9.69 -3.84 3.26
C GLY A 110 -11.03 -4.45 3.69
N PRO A 111 -12.13 -3.87 3.18
CA PRO A 111 -13.48 -4.30 3.53
C PRO A 111 -13.96 -5.54 2.77
N ARG A 112 -13.20 -5.99 1.74
CA ARG A 112 -13.62 -7.05 0.82
C ARG A 112 -12.68 -8.24 0.88
N ARG A 113 -13.25 -9.43 1.10
CA ARG A 113 -12.58 -10.70 0.86
C ARG A 113 -12.28 -10.84 -0.64
N SER A 114 -11.16 -11.49 -0.97
CA SER A 114 -10.69 -11.66 -2.35
C SER A 114 -10.31 -10.35 -3.06
N SER A 115 -9.69 -9.45 -2.30
CA SER A 115 -9.05 -8.25 -2.84
C SER A 115 -7.57 -8.22 -2.45
N VAL A 116 -6.75 -7.60 -3.28
CA VAL A 116 -5.33 -7.32 -3.05
C VAL A 116 -5.11 -5.82 -3.14
N TYR A 117 -4.27 -5.29 -2.25
CA TYR A 117 -3.80 -3.91 -2.31
C TYR A 117 -2.34 -3.87 -2.74
N ILE A 118 -2.02 -2.96 -3.65
CA ILE A 118 -0.68 -2.71 -4.16
C ILE A 118 -0.28 -1.31 -3.72
N TRP A 119 0.85 -1.20 -3.01
CA TRP A 119 1.35 0.03 -2.43
C TRP A 119 2.79 0.32 -2.89
N CYS A 120 3.10 1.58 -3.17
CA CYS A 120 4.47 2.06 -3.30
C CYS A 120 4.61 3.49 -2.74
N SER A 121 5.83 3.94 -2.47
CA SER A 121 6.07 5.35 -2.10
C SER A 121 5.64 6.27 -3.25
N ALA A 122 5.00 7.39 -2.90
CA ALA A 122 4.66 8.48 -3.82
C ALA A 122 5.72 9.59 -3.83
N THR A 123 6.83 9.37 -3.13
CA THR A 123 7.98 10.28 -3.02
C THR A 123 9.28 9.49 -3.20
N ASP A 124 10.40 10.18 -3.32
CA ASP A 124 11.73 9.57 -3.30
C ASP A 124 12.22 9.23 -1.87
N GLU A 125 11.36 9.41 -0.86
CA GLU A 125 11.60 9.05 0.52
C GLU A 125 11.14 7.61 0.82
N GLU A 126 11.79 6.98 1.81
CA GLU A 126 11.35 5.69 2.35
C GLU A 126 10.01 5.85 3.08
N LEU A 127 9.09 4.92 2.86
CA LEU A 127 7.80 4.86 3.53
C LEU A 127 7.87 3.85 4.68
N HIS A 128 7.52 4.26 5.90
CA HIS A 128 7.68 3.44 7.10
C HIS A 128 6.71 3.86 8.23
N ASP A 129 6.68 3.13 9.33
CA ASP A 129 5.72 3.41 10.42
C ASP A 129 5.94 4.77 11.09
N GLY A 130 7.19 5.23 11.19
CA GLY A 130 7.49 6.60 11.63
C GLY A 130 6.87 7.73 10.78
N ASN A 131 6.49 7.47 9.52
CA ASN A 131 5.79 8.44 8.66
C ASN A 131 4.36 8.02 8.32
N GLY A 132 3.78 7.09 9.10
CA GLY A 132 2.36 6.76 9.04
C GLY A 132 2.00 5.49 8.28
N LEU A 133 2.95 4.80 7.66
CA LEU A 133 2.68 3.49 7.06
C LEU A 133 2.23 2.51 8.14
N PHE A 134 1.18 1.76 7.86
CA PHE A 134 0.67 0.76 8.79
C PHE A 134 1.67 -0.38 9.04
N ARG A 135 1.53 -1.01 10.20
CA ARG A 135 2.16 -2.29 10.57
C ARG A 135 1.25 -3.44 10.17
N ILE A 136 1.82 -4.60 9.87
CA ILE A 136 1.09 -5.80 9.43
C ILE A 136 1.14 -6.87 10.52
N VAL A 137 0.02 -7.51 10.81
CA VAL A 137 0.00 -8.74 11.61
C VAL A 137 0.14 -9.92 10.65
N GLU A 138 1.35 -10.48 10.54
CA GLU A 138 1.65 -11.49 9.52
C GLU A 138 0.80 -12.76 9.69
N GLY A 139 0.31 -13.30 8.57
CA GLY A 139 -0.48 -14.53 8.55
C GLY A 139 -1.89 -14.41 9.14
N SER A 140 -2.33 -13.20 9.51
CA SER A 140 -3.65 -13.00 10.13
C SER A 140 -4.82 -13.30 9.18
N HIS A 141 -4.60 -13.28 7.86
CA HIS A 141 -5.62 -13.52 6.83
C HIS A 141 -6.17 -14.95 6.83
N ILE A 142 -5.45 -15.89 7.48
CA ILE A 142 -5.86 -17.31 7.61
C ILE A 142 -6.12 -17.73 9.06
N LYS A 143 -6.06 -16.79 10.02
CA LYS A 143 -6.22 -17.06 11.46
C LYS A 143 -7.58 -16.60 11.97
N LEU A 144 -8.06 -17.24 13.04
CA LEU A 144 -9.22 -16.77 13.79
C LEU A 144 -8.86 -15.58 14.68
N ARG A 145 -9.85 -14.74 15.00
CA ARG A 145 -9.65 -13.51 15.78
C ARG A 145 -8.90 -13.72 17.10
N GLY A 146 -9.27 -14.76 17.86
CA GLY A 146 -8.60 -15.07 19.14
C GLY A 146 -7.14 -15.51 19.01
N GLU A 147 -6.72 -15.97 17.83
CA GLU A 147 -5.31 -16.32 17.56
C GLU A 147 -4.48 -15.09 17.15
N ILE A 148 -5.13 -14.00 16.75
CA ILE A 148 -4.49 -12.78 16.25
C ILE A 148 -4.13 -11.83 17.41
N ASP A 149 -4.90 -11.85 18.49
CA ASP A 149 -4.75 -10.90 19.61
C ASP A 149 -3.35 -10.94 20.23
N GLY A 150 -2.73 -12.13 20.31
CA GLY A 150 -1.38 -12.32 20.85
C GLY A 150 -0.22 -12.09 19.87
N ILE A 151 -0.47 -11.71 18.61
CA ILE A 151 0.57 -11.50 17.60
C ILE A 151 0.97 -10.02 17.57
N ASP A 152 2.26 -9.72 17.70
CA ASP A 152 2.76 -8.36 17.57
C ASP A 152 2.78 -7.91 16.10
N PRO A 153 2.34 -6.67 15.78
CA PRO A 153 2.40 -6.16 14.42
C PRO A 153 3.84 -5.89 13.98
N THR A 154 4.20 -6.38 12.80
CA THR A 154 5.50 -6.17 12.17
C THR A 154 5.52 -4.82 11.43
N PRO A 155 6.52 -3.95 11.68
CA PRO A 155 6.68 -2.72 10.92
C PRO A 155 7.15 -3.04 9.49
N ILE A 156 6.58 -2.34 8.50
CA ILE A 156 6.99 -2.41 7.11
C ILE A 156 7.76 -1.14 6.74
N ARG A 157 8.82 -1.32 5.95
CA ARG A 157 9.62 -0.24 5.37
C ARG A 157 9.68 -0.48 3.87
N LEU A 158 9.24 0.50 3.09
CA LEU A 158 9.26 0.44 1.64
C LEU A 158 10.18 1.52 1.12
N LYS A 159 11.30 1.09 0.53
CA LYS A 159 12.14 2.00 -0.22
C LYS A 159 11.40 2.48 -1.48
N PRO A 160 11.81 3.60 -2.09
CA PRO A 160 11.11 4.14 -3.27
C PRO A 160 11.05 3.18 -4.49
N TYR A 161 11.96 2.21 -4.54
CA TYR A 161 11.99 1.18 -5.57
C TYR A 161 11.24 -0.11 -5.20
N GLU A 162 10.67 -0.19 -4.00
CA GLU A 162 9.94 -1.37 -3.52
C GLU A 162 8.43 -1.18 -3.63
N ILE A 163 7.73 -2.30 -3.80
CA ILE A 163 6.27 -2.37 -3.91
C ILE A 163 5.78 -3.44 -2.97
N LEU A 164 4.84 -3.06 -2.11
CA LEU A 164 4.11 -3.98 -1.25
C LEU A 164 2.85 -4.45 -1.97
N ILE A 165 2.65 -5.75 -2.04
CA ILE A 165 1.42 -6.38 -2.54
C ILE A 165 0.87 -7.23 -1.40
N MET A 166 -0.37 -6.97 -0.98
CA MET A 166 -0.92 -7.59 0.22
C MET A 166 -2.40 -7.96 0.09
N SER A 167 -2.80 -9.05 0.73
CA SER A 167 -4.22 -9.41 0.87
C SER A 167 -4.99 -8.38 1.67
N ALA A 168 -6.21 -8.07 1.24
CA ALA A 168 -7.13 -7.21 1.99
C ALA A 168 -7.58 -7.82 3.33
N ASP A 169 -7.45 -9.14 3.48
CA ASP A 169 -7.81 -9.87 4.71
C ASP A 169 -6.72 -9.81 5.78
N LEU A 170 -5.54 -9.25 5.48
CA LEU A 170 -4.51 -9.03 6.48
C LEU A 170 -4.95 -7.97 7.48
N ILE A 171 -4.64 -8.19 8.75
CA ILE A 171 -4.87 -7.25 9.82
C ILE A 171 -3.70 -6.27 9.85
N ILE A 172 -4.04 -4.98 9.89
CA ILE A 172 -3.09 -3.89 9.98
C ILE A 172 -3.33 -3.05 11.23
N GLN A 173 -2.30 -2.30 11.61
CA GLN A 173 -2.38 -1.31 12.67
C GLN A 173 -1.69 -0.02 12.22
N TYR A 174 -2.41 1.10 12.28
CA TYR A 174 -1.81 2.39 11.98
C TYR A 174 -1.04 2.93 13.18
N PRO A 175 0.20 3.43 12.96
CA PRO A 175 0.98 4.13 13.99
C PRO A 175 0.38 5.52 14.25
N GLN A 176 0.95 6.24 15.22
CA GLN A 176 0.59 7.64 15.50
C GLN A 176 1.29 8.63 14.56
N GLY A 177 2.39 8.24 13.93
CA GLY A 177 3.13 9.08 12.99
C GLY A 177 2.36 9.35 11.70
N GLY A 178 2.81 10.35 10.95
CA GLY A 178 2.26 10.75 9.66
C GLY A 178 3.31 11.43 8.77
N GLY A 179 2.90 11.99 7.64
CA GLY A 179 3.76 12.72 6.71
C GLY A 179 4.25 11.92 5.50
N GLY A 180 4.10 10.60 5.54
CA GLY A 180 4.35 9.71 4.42
C GLY A 180 3.27 9.86 3.35
N VAL A 181 3.68 9.65 2.10
CA VAL A 181 2.77 9.66 0.95
C VAL A 181 2.99 8.39 0.15
N ALA A 182 1.90 7.68 -0.15
CA ALA A 182 1.93 6.46 -0.92
C ALA A 182 0.98 6.50 -2.10
N ILE A 183 1.22 5.65 -3.09
CA ILE A 183 0.21 5.28 -4.07
C ILE A 183 -0.38 3.95 -3.66
N VAL A 184 -1.70 3.81 -3.78
CA VAL A 184 -2.41 2.56 -3.58
C VAL A 184 -3.28 2.23 -4.78
N MET A 185 -3.31 0.97 -5.18
CA MET A 185 -4.28 0.42 -6.11
C MET A 185 -4.93 -0.81 -5.51
N ARG A 186 -6.26 -0.92 -5.62
CA ARG A 186 -7.00 -2.13 -5.26
C ARG A 186 -7.19 -3.00 -6.48
N VAL A 187 -6.97 -4.29 -6.31
CA VAL A 187 -7.23 -5.34 -7.29
C VAL A 187 -8.28 -6.28 -6.70
N ASP A 188 -9.34 -6.53 -7.45
CA ASP A 188 -10.49 -7.34 -7.06
C ASP A 188 -10.65 -8.51 -8.04
N ARG A 189 -11.15 -9.65 -7.57
CA ARG A 189 -11.57 -10.77 -8.43
C ARG A 189 -12.47 -10.31 -9.60
N HIS A 190 -12.31 -10.92 -10.77
CA HIS A 190 -13.24 -10.74 -11.88
C HIS A 190 -14.52 -11.55 -11.61
N TRP A 191 -15.66 -10.88 -11.62
CA TRP A 191 -16.98 -11.51 -11.52
C TRP A 191 -17.45 -12.00 -12.88
#